data_AF-A0A2N1SMU9-F1
#
_entry.id   AF-A0A2N1SMU9-F1
#
_cell.length_a   1.000
_cell.length_b   1.000
_cell.length_c   1.000
_cell.angle_alpha   90.00
_cell.angle_beta   90.00
_cell.angle_gamma   90.00
#
_symmetry.space_group_name_H-M   'P 1'
#
loop_
_entity.id
_entity.type
_entity.pdbx_description
1 polymer ?
#
loop_
_entity_poly.entity_id
_entity_poly.type
_entity_poly.pdbx_seq_one_letter_code
_entity_poly.pdbx_strand_id
1 'polypeptide(L)'
;MNDMVKIAIITGTITLVNGPLLIALLGRKWKRNDELAALKGELKTVSKILRHLGNGLDIGLRNDRVIFRALREHSINGESEEQEKIMEEYFTRCTIAGFKTDKGE
;
A
#
# COMPACT_ATOMS: atom_id res chain seq x y z
N MET A 1 -53.98 0.84 -34.08
CA MET A 1 -52.95 1.19 -33.08
C MET A 1 -51.80 1.85 -33.82
N ASN A 2 -51.52 3.13 -33.52
CA ASN A 2 -50.60 3.98 -34.29
C ASN A 2 -49.15 3.45 -34.14
N ASP A 3 -48.33 3.49 -35.20
CA ASP A 3 -47.01 2.83 -35.19
C ASP A 3 -46.06 3.36 -34.12
N MET A 4 -46.21 4.64 -33.75
CA MET A 4 -45.50 5.26 -32.64
C MET A 4 -45.76 4.57 -31.29
N VAL A 5 -46.98 4.06 -31.08
CA VAL A 5 -47.35 3.33 -29.85
C VAL A 5 -46.70 1.94 -29.84
N LYS A 6 -46.60 1.26 -30.98
CA LYS A 6 -45.90 -0.03 -31.09
C LYS A 6 -44.41 0.11 -30.78
N ILE A 7 -43.76 1.13 -31.35
CA ILE A 7 -42.34 1.42 -31.12
C ILE A 7 -42.10 1.73 -29.64
N ALA A 8 -42.96 2.52 -29.00
CA ALA A 8 -42.85 2.84 -27.58
C ALA A 8 -42.98 1.59 -26.69
N ILE A 9 -43.91 0.68 -27.00
CA ILE A 9 -44.11 -0.58 -26.26
C ILE A 9 -42.91 -1.52 -26.43
N ILE A 10 -42.40 -1.69 -27.66
CA ILE A 10 -41.22 -2.53 -27.94
C ILE A 10 -39.98 -1.96 -27.23
N THR A 11 -39.77 -0.65 -27.31
CA THR A 11 -38.63 0.01 -26.67
C THR A 11 -38.72 -0.08 -25.14
N GLY A 12 -39.91 0.15 -24.58
CA GLY A 12 -40.16 0.03 -23.14
C GLY A 12 -39.93 -1.39 -22.61
N THR A 13 -40.42 -2.42 -23.33
CA THR A 13 -40.23 -3.82 -22.94
C THR A 13 -38.77 -4.26 -23.02
N ILE A 14 -38.04 -3.89 -24.08
CA ILE A 14 -36.60 -4.18 -24.21
C ILE A 14 -35.80 -3.50 -23.08
N THR A 15 -36.14 -2.26 -22.74
CA THR A 15 -35.45 -1.50 -21.69
C THR A 15 -35.76 -2.06 -20.29
N LEU A 16 -36.99 -2.48 -20.02
CA LEU A 16 -37.38 -3.07 -18.74
C LEU A 16 -36.83 -4.47 -18.52
N VAL A 17 -36.67 -5.26 -19.59
CA VAL A 17 -36.07 -6.60 -19.50
C VAL A 17 -34.55 -6.54 -19.40
N ASN A 18 -33.89 -5.69 -20.20
CA ASN A 18 -32.43 -5.62 -20.24
C ASN A 18 -31.83 -4.63 -19.23
N GLY A 19 -32.60 -3.63 -18.78
CA GLY A 19 -32.17 -2.62 -17.81
C GLY A 19 -31.71 -3.22 -16.48
N PRO A 20 -32.50 -4.10 -15.82
CA PRO A 20 -32.11 -4.75 -14.58
C PRO A 20 -30.83 -5.61 -14.73
N LEU A 21 -30.68 -6.30 -15.87
CA LEU A 21 -29.48 -7.10 -16.15
C LEU A 21 -28.24 -6.20 -16.30
N LEU A 22 -28.35 -5.09 -17.02
CA LEU A 22 -27.26 -4.11 -17.16
C LEU A 22 -26.89 -3.46 -15.82
N ILE A 23 -27.88 -3.09 -15.00
CA ILE A 23 -27.67 -2.54 -13.66
C ILE A 23 -26.95 -3.57 -12.77
N ALA A 24 -27.37 -4.84 -12.81
CA ALA A 24 -26.73 -5.91 -12.04
C ALA A 24 -25.27 -6.17 -12.49
N LEU A 25 -24.99 -6.14 -13.80
CA LEU A 25 -23.64 -6.30 -14.34
C LEU A 25 -22.74 -5.11 -13.99
N LEU A 26 -23.26 -3.88 -14.05
CA LEU A 26 -22.55 -2.68 -13.61
C LEU A 26 -22.26 -2.73 -12.12
N GLY A 27 -23.25 -3.07 -11.29
CA GLY A 27 -23.05 -3.24 -9.84
C GLY A 27 -21.99 -4.28 -9.48
N ARG A 28 -21.97 -5.42 -10.18
CA ARG A 28 -20.92 -6.45 -10.01
C ARG A 28 -19.53 -5.95 -10.42
N LYS A 29 -19.43 -5.20 -11.54
CA LYS A 29 -18.15 -4.60 -11.96
C LYS A 29 -17.64 -3.57 -10.96
N TRP A 30 -18.53 -2.73 -10.43
CA TRP A 30 -18.18 -1.70 -9.44
C TRP A 30 -17.70 -2.34 -8.14
N LYS A 31 -18.46 -3.31 -7.61
CA LYS A 31 -18.04 -4.06 -6.40
C LYS A 31 -16.66 -4.71 -6.57
N ARG A 32 -16.39 -5.35 -7.71
CA ARG A 32 -15.09 -5.95 -8.00
C ARG A 32 -13.97 -4.92 -8.11
N ASN A 33 -14.25 -3.74 -8.66
CA ASN A 33 -13.28 -2.65 -8.75
C ASN A 33 -12.98 -2.07 -7.36
N ASP A 34 -13.96 -1.95 -6.48
CA ASP A 34 -13.77 -1.50 -5.10
C ASP A 34 -12.93 -2.50 -4.30
N GLU A 35 -13.21 -3.80 -4.44
CA GLU A 35 -12.40 -4.87 -3.86
C GLU A 35 -10.94 -4.82 -4.36
N LEU A 36 -10.74 -4.63 -5.67
CA LEU A 36 -9.40 -4.46 -6.25
C LEU A 36 -8.70 -3.19 -5.76
N ALA A 37 -9.44 -2.09 -5.57
CA ALA A 37 -8.90 -0.84 -5.05
C ALA A 37 -8.47 -0.98 -3.59
N ALA A 38 -9.29 -1.63 -2.75
CA ALA A 38 -8.95 -1.95 -1.37
C ALA A 38 -7.69 -2.81 -1.29
N LEU A 39 -7.63 -3.88 -2.09
CA LEU A 39 -6.50 -4.82 -2.11
C LEU A 39 -5.20 -4.15 -2.59
N LYS A 40 -5.28 -3.22 -3.55
CA LYS A 40 -4.13 -2.37 -3.94
C LYS A 40 -3.67 -1.46 -2.80
N GLY A 41 -4.60 -0.90 -2.03
CA GLY A 41 -4.28 -0.07 -0.85
C GLY A 41 -3.54 -0.87 0.22
N GLU A 42 -3.98 -2.09 0.49
CA GLU A 42 -3.30 -3.02 1.41
C GLU A 42 -1.92 -3.41 0.91
N LEU A 43 -1.78 -3.76 -0.38
CA LEU A 43 -0.47 -4.09 -0.96
C LEU A 43 0.52 -2.92 -0.87
N LYS A 44 0.06 -1.68 -1.08
CA LYS A 44 0.89 -0.47 -0.92
C LYS A 44 1.38 -0.33 0.52
N THR A 45 0.51 -0.63 1.48
CA THR A 45 0.82 -0.63 2.92
C THR A 45 1.91 -1.67 3.24
N VAL A 46 1.73 -2.90 2.78
CA VAL A 46 2.70 -4.00 2.97
C VAL A 46 4.05 -3.66 2.32
N SER A 47 4.04 -3.15 1.10
CA SER A 47 5.26 -2.73 0.39
C SER A 47 6.02 -1.65 1.16
N LYS A 48 5.31 -0.70 1.78
CA LYS A 48 5.92 0.35 2.60
C LYS A 48 6.59 -0.22 3.85
N ILE A 49 5.93 -1.14 4.55
CA ILE A 49 6.50 -1.84 5.72
C ILE A 49 7.76 -2.62 5.32
N LEU A 50 7.72 -3.35 4.21
CA LEU A 50 8.88 -4.08 3.68
C LEU A 50 10.08 -3.16 3.39
N ARG A 51 9.84 -1.96 2.85
CA ARG A 51 10.90 -0.97 2.64
C ARG A 51 11.51 -0.49 3.95
N HIS A 52 10.69 -0.23 4.98
CA HIS A 52 11.21 0.15 6.30
C HIS A 52 12.04 -0.95 6.95
N LEU A 53 11.63 -2.22 6.80
CA LEU A 53 12.40 -3.39 7.21
C LEU A 53 13.74 -3.47 6.47
N GLY A 54 13.72 -3.33 5.14
CA GLY A 54 14.93 -3.35 4.32
C GLY A 54 15.93 -2.25 4.70
N ASN A 55 15.43 -1.03 4.94
CA ASN A 55 16.27 0.08 5.39
C ASN A 55 16.84 -0.15 6.80
N GLY A 56 16.05 -0.71 7.72
CA GLY A 56 16.53 -1.06 9.06
C GLY A 56 17.62 -2.14 9.03
N LEU A 57 17.46 -3.14 8.16
CA LEU A 57 18.47 -4.18 7.93
C LEU A 57 19.76 -3.60 7.33
N ASP A 58 19.68 -2.70 6.35
CA ASP A 58 20.87 -2.05 5.77
C ASP A 58 21.63 -1.24 6.83
N ILE A 59 20.91 -0.48 7.67
CA ILE A 59 21.53 0.28 8.78
C ILE A 59 22.20 -0.66 9.78
N GLY A 60 21.52 -1.74 10.19
CA GLY A 60 22.09 -2.74 11.10
C GLY A 60 23.36 -3.39 10.54
N LEU A 61 23.35 -3.80 9.27
CA LEU A 61 24.52 -4.40 8.62
C LEU A 61 25.71 -3.43 8.51
N ARG A 62 25.44 -2.13 8.31
CA ARG A 62 26.49 -1.09 8.32
C ARG A 62 27.08 -0.90 9.71
N ASN A 63 26.24 -0.89 10.74
CA ASN A 63 26.68 -0.82 12.12
C ASN A 63 27.55 -2.05 12.48
N ASP A 64 27.09 -3.26 12.15
CA ASP A 64 27.85 -4.50 12.37
C ASP A 64 29.23 -4.43 11.71
N ARG A 65 29.32 -3.91 10.47
CA ARG A 65 30.60 -3.75 9.77
C ARG A 65 31.56 -2.83 10.54
N VAL A 66 31.06 -1.74 11.11
CA VAL A 66 31.87 -0.81 11.92
C VAL A 66 32.29 -1.48 13.22
N ILE A 67 31.39 -2.18 13.91
CA ILE A 67 31.69 -2.94 15.13
C ILE A 67 32.77 -4.00 14.85
N PHE A 68 32.61 -4.82 13.81
CA PHE A 68 33.58 -5.85 13.47
C PHE A 68 34.94 -5.26 13.10
N ARG A 69 34.97 -4.07 12.48
CA ARG A 69 36.22 -3.37 12.19
C ARG A 69 36.88 -2.88 13.49
N ALA A 70 36.13 -2.21 14.35
CA ALA A 70 36.60 -1.74 15.66
C ALA A 70 37.15 -2.87 16.53
N LEU A 71 36.46 -4.03 16.55
CA LEU A 71 36.90 -5.24 17.24
C LEU A 71 38.21 -5.78 16.68
N ARG A 72 38.38 -5.77 15.34
CA ARG A 72 39.60 -6.23 14.68
C ARG A 72 40.79 -5.29 14.90
N GLU A 73 40.53 -4.00 14.94
CA GLU A 73 41.54 -2.95 15.11
C GLU A 73 41.83 -2.63 16.58
N HIS A 74 41.12 -3.27 17.52
CA HIS A 74 41.18 -3.00 18.96
C HIS A 74 41.01 -1.51 19.31
N SER A 75 40.20 -0.80 18.54
CA SER A 75 39.99 0.64 18.67
C SER A 75 38.50 0.94 18.58
N ILE A 76 37.96 1.56 19.62
CA ILE A 76 36.65 2.22 19.53
C ILE A 76 36.89 3.51 18.73
N ASN A 77 36.23 3.64 17.59
CA ASN A 77 36.40 4.74 16.67
C ASN A 77 35.17 5.66 16.70
N GLY A 78 35.33 6.93 16.30
CA GLY A 78 34.19 7.87 16.23
C GLY A 78 33.09 7.42 15.26
N GLU A 79 33.41 6.51 14.33
CA GLU A 79 32.43 5.90 13.42
C GLU A 79 31.40 5.04 14.16
N SER A 80 31.74 4.39 15.28
CA SER A 80 30.75 3.61 16.04
C SER A 80 29.73 4.50 16.74
N GLU A 81 30.17 5.65 17.27
CA GLU A 81 29.28 6.65 17.89
C GLU A 81 28.35 7.28 16.85
N GLU A 82 28.86 7.57 15.66
CA GLU A 82 28.05 8.09 14.55
C GLU A 82 27.00 7.06 14.09
N GLN A 83 27.36 5.77 14.01
CA GLN A 83 26.41 4.71 13.67
C GLN A 83 25.35 4.48 14.75
N GLU A 84 25.71 4.60 16.03
CA GLU A 84 24.76 4.51 17.14
C GLU A 84 23.70 5.61 17.04
N LYS A 85 24.11 6.86 16.76
CA LYS A 85 23.19 7.97 16.55
C LYS A 85 22.26 7.74 15.35
N ILE A 86 22.78 7.24 14.23
CA ILE A 86 21.97 6.92 13.04
C ILE A 86 20.92 5.84 13.36
N MET A 87 21.32 4.79 14.08
CA MET A 87 20.41 3.74 14.52
C MET A 87 19.33 4.30 15.46
N GLU A 88 19.73 5.02 16.50
CA GLU A 88 18.81 5.60 17.48
C GLU A 88 17.80 6.53 16.80
N GLU A 89 18.26 7.46 15.95
CA GLU A 89 17.38 8.36 15.21
C GLU A 89 16.41 7.60 14.28
N TYR A 90 16.91 6.59 13.54
CA TYR A 90 16.08 5.83 12.62
C TYR A 90 15.01 5.00 13.34
N PHE A 91 15.39 4.23 14.36
CA PHE A 91 14.47 3.36 15.09
C PHE A 91 13.52 4.16 15.98
N THR A 92 13.97 5.27 16.57
CA THR A 92 13.10 6.18 17.31
C THR A 92 12.05 6.79 16.39
N ARG A 93 12.43 7.28 15.20
CA ARG A 93 11.47 7.76 14.20
C ARG A 93 10.48 6.67 13.77
N CYS A 94 10.96 5.45 13.52
CA CYS A 94 10.08 4.34 13.15
C CYS A 94 9.10 3.96 14.26
N THR A 95 9.53 4.05 15.52
CA THR A 95 8.74 3.74 16.71
C THR A 95 7.71 4.82 17.02
N ILE A 96 8.08 6.10 16.93
CA ILE A 96 7.16 7.25 17.07
C ILE A 96 6.12 7.24 15.95
N ALA A 97 6.55 6.96 14.73
CA ALA A 97 5.64 6.74 13.62
C ALA A 97 4.81 5.46 13.80
N GLY A 98 5.14 4.57 14.75
CA GLY A 98 4.43 3.33 15.05
C GLY A 98 4.45 2.31 13.91
N PHE A 99 5.49 2.33 13.06
CA PHE A 99 5.45 1.73 11.71
C PHE A 99 4.17 2.09 10.93
N LYS A 100 3.46 3.16 11.31
CA LYS A 100 2.28 3.62 10.59
C LYS A 100 2.81 4.08 9.25
N THR A 101 2.55 3.25 8.26
CA THR A 101 2.44 3.70 6.89
C THR A 101 1.60 4.96 6.92
N ASP A 102 2.18 6.13 6.62
CA ASP A 102 1.43 7.39 6.51
C ASP A 102 0.03 7.13 5.94
N LYS A 103 -0.94 7.08 6.85
CA LYS A 103 -2.35 7.22 6.57
C LYS A 103 -2.61 8.65 6.96
N GLY A 104 -2.44 9.54 6.00
CA GLY A 104 -2.54 10.97 6.22
C GLY A 104 -2.02 11.74 5.03
N GLU A 105 -2.56 11.44 3.84
CA GLU A 105 -2.86 12.32 2.69
C GLU A 105 -3.21 11.46 1.47
#